data_AF-A0A352UKT1-F1
#
_entry.id   AF-A0A352UKT1-F1
#
_cell.length_a   1.000
_cell.length_b   1.000
_cell.length_c   1.000
_cell.angle_alpha   90.00
_cell.angle_beta   90.00
_cell.angle_gamma   90.00
#
_symmetry.space_group_name_H-M   'P 1'
#
loop_
_entity.id
_entity.type
_entity.pdbx_description
1 polymer ?
#
loop_
_entity_poly.entity_id
_entity_poly.type
_entity_poly.pdbx_seq_one_letter_code
_entity_poly.pdbx_strand_id
1 'polypeptide(L)'
;VPNLVVGDFDSLPAPPPGSANTIIVLPQEKDDTDMVAALREGWNRGFRIFHIYGGTGGRLDHTLANIQCVADLACRGGRGYLHDRDTVITAIRNTSIAFPANTHGTVSVFSHSEVSTGVYERGLKYPLTDATLRNTYPIGVSNEFTGAPSSISVVTGTLIITFPKNIQEVQT
;
A
#
# COMPACT_ATOMS: atom_id res chain seq x y z
N VAL A 1 18.60 -13.94 -6.66
CA VAL A 1 17.97 -14.35 -7.94
C VAL A 1 16.46 -14.41 -7.72
N PRO A 2 15.62 -13.79 -8.57
CA PRO A 2 14.17 -13.77 -8.36
C PRO A 2 13.54 -15.15 -8.58
N ASN A 3 12.48 -15.47 -7.83
CA ASN A 3 11.73 -16.72 -7.98
C ASN A 3 10.73 -16.68 -9.15
N LEU A 4 10.34 -15.49 -9.59
CA LEU A 4 9.42 -15.25 -10.70
C LEU A 4 9.76 -13.89 -11.33
N VAL A 5 9.68 -13.82 -12.65
CA VAL A 5 9.79 -12.59 -13.43
C VAL A 5 8.50 -12.44 -14.24
N VAL A 6 7.86 -11.29 -14.11
CA VAL A 6 6.62 -10.96 -14.83
C VAL A 6 6.84 -9.64 -15.55
N GLY A 7 6.54 -9.60 -16.84
CA GLY A 7 6.65 -8.38 -17.64
C GLY A 7 6.43 -8.66 -19.13
N ASP A 8 6.23 -7.60 -19.90
CA ASP A 8 6.22 -7.64 -21.37
C ASP A 8 7.64 -7.60 -21.99
N PHE A 9 8.64 -7.19 -21.20
CA PHE A 9 10.04 -7.01 -21.59
C PHE A 9 10.26 -6.01 -22.73
N ASP A 10 9.38 -5.03 -22.92
CA ASP A 10 9.55 -3.99 -23.93
C ASP A 10 10.79 -3.10 -23.67
N SER A 11 11.16 -2.97 -22.40
CA SER A 11 12.23 -2.14 -21.87
C SER A 11 13.55 -2.90 -21.71
N LEU A 12 13.57 -4.20 -22.01
CA LEU A 12 14.75 -5.06 -21.90
C LEU A 12 14.97 -5.84 -23.20
N PRO A 13 16.20 -5.86 -23.76
CA PRO A 13 16.46 -6.61 -25.00
C PRO A 13 16.32 -8.13 -24.84
N ALA A 14 16.35 -8.66 -23.61
CA ALA A 14 16.08 -10.05 -23.29
C ALA A 14 15.69 -10.20 -21.79
N PRO A 15 14.97 -11.27 -21.41
CA PRO A 15 14.73 -11.60 -20.01
C PRO A 15 16.04 -11.81 -19.22
N PRO A 16 16.04 -11.59 -17.89
CA PRO A 16 17.24 -11.75 -17.06
C PRO A 16 17.88 -13.14 -17.19
N PRO A 17 19.22 -13.26 -17.22
CA PRO A 17 19.90 -14.55 -17.28
C PRO A 17 19.48 -15.46 -16.11
N GLY A 18 19.15 -16.72 -16.41
CA GLY A 18 18.76 -17.71 -15.39
C GLY A 18 17.28 -17.70 -14.99
N SER A 19 16.43 -16.91 -15.67
CA SER A 19 14.98 -16.84 -15.39
C SER A 19 14.10 -17.68 -16.34
N ALA A 20 14.68 -18.46 -17.25
CA ALA A 20 13.95 -19.21 -18.30
C ALA A 20 12.79 -20.09 -17.79
N ASN A 21 12.89 -20.65 -16.57
CA ASN A 21 11.85 -21.50 -15.97
C ASN A 21 10.89 -20.74 -15.04
N THR A 22 11.07 -19.43 -14.90
CA THR A 22 10.36 -18.57 -13.94
C THR A 22 9.87 -17.27 -14.57
N ILE A 23 9.75 -17.20 -15.90
CA ILE A 23 9.21 -16.03 -16.60
C ILE A 23 7.73 -16.26 -16.97
N ILE A 24 6.89 -15.28 -16.65
CA ILE A 24 5.57 -15.12 -17.26
C ILE A 24 5.66 -13.91 -18.20
N VAL A 25 5.67 -14.17 -19.50
CA VAL A 25 5.65 -13.12 -20.52
C VAL A 25 4.23 -12.63 -20.69
N LEU A 26 4.04 -11.31 -20.57
CA LEU A 26 2.76 -10.67 -20.84
C LEU A 26 2.69 -10.26 -22.32
N PRO A 27 1.52 -10.32 -22.97
CA PRO A 27 1.35 -9.71 -24.29
C PRO A 27 1.56 -8.19 -24.22
N GLN A 28 2.22 -7.66 -25.25
CA GLN A 28 2.66 -6.26 -25.36
C GLN A 28 1.51 -5.24 -25.39
N GLU A 29 0.33 -5.65 -25.85
CA GLU A 29 -0.90 -4.86 -25.77
C GLU A 29 -1.80 -5.46 -24.68
N LYS A 30 -1.84 -4.79 -23.52
CA LYS A 30 -2.71 -5.13 -22.40
C LYS A 30 -3.21 -3.86 -21.71
N ASP A 31 -4.41 -3.95 -21.14
CA ASP A 31 -4.99 -2.90 -20.29
C ASP A 31 -4.34 -2.84 -18.89
N ASP A 32 -3.65 -3.92 -18.48
CA ASP A 32 -3.03 -4.07 -17.16
C ASP A 32 -1.53 -3.72 -17.21
N THR A 33 -1.05 -2.88 -16.29
CA THR A 33 0.39 -2.63 -16.12
C THR A 33 1.13 -3.88 -15.61
N ASP A 34 2.44 -3.95 -15.81
CA ASP A 34 3.29 -5.04 -15.28
C ASP A 34 3.08 -5.25 -13.78
N MET A 35 2.91 -4.16 -13.01
CA MET A 35 2.65 -4.24 -11.57
C MET A 35 1.33 -4.95 -11.27
N VAL A 36 0.26 -4.60 -11.99
CA VAL A 36 -1.06 -5.24 -11.83
C VAL A 36 -0.96 -6.74 -12.12
N ALA A 37 -0.25 -7.11 -13.19
CA ALA A 37 -0.05 -8.49 -13.56
C ALA A 37 0.76 -9.28 -12.51
N ALA A 38 1.85 -8.70 -11.99
CA ALA A 38 2.67 -9.33 -10.95
C ALA A 38 1.88 -9.54 -9.64
N LEU A 39 1.09 -8.56 -9.23
CA LEU A 39 0.23 -8.67 -8.05
C LEU A 39 -0.88 -9.70 -8.23
N ARG A 40 -1.52 -9.73 -9.42
CA ARG A 40 -2.54 -10.74 -9.76
C ARG A 40 -1.96 -12.15 -9.69
N GLU A 41 -0.75 -12.35 -10.21
CA GLU A 41 -0.10 -13.64 -10.18
C GLU A 41 0.25 -14.08 -8.76
N GLY A 42 0.82 -13.20 -7.94
CA GLY A 42 1.07 -13.50 -6.54
C GLY A 42 -0.22 -13.82 -5.78
N TRP A 43 -1.30 -13.09 -6.07
CA TRP A 43 -2.62 -13.36 -5.47
C TRP A 43 -3.13 -14.77 -5.81
N ASN A 44 -3.07 -15.15 -7.09
CA ASN A 44 -3.50 -16.46 -7.59
C ASN A 44 -2.68 -17.60 -6.98
N ARG A 45 -1.42 -17.36 -6.64
CA ARG A 45 -0.55 -18.31 -5.91
C ARG A 45 -0.83 -18.40 -4.41
N GLY A 46 -1.80 -17.64 -3.90
CA GLY A 46 -2.20 -17.69 -2.49
C GLY A 46 -1.51 -16.67 -1.59
N PHE A 47 -0.65 -15.80 -2.13
CA PHE A 47 -0.04 -14.73 -1.33
C PHE A 47 -1.06 -13.64 -0.99
N ARG A 48 -0.98 -13.10 0.22
CA ARG A 48 -1.87 -12.04 0.71
C ARG A 48 -1.14 -10.81 1.24
N ILE A 49 0.17 -10.92 1.45
CA ILE A 49 1.03 -9.80 1.86
C ILE A 49 2.00 -9.52 0.72
N PHE A 50 2.03 -8.27 0.26
CA PHE A 50 2.81 -7.83 -0.89
C PHE A 50 3.71 -6.67 -0.49
N HIS A 51 5.01 -6.83 -0.66
CA HIS A 51 5.99 -5.75 -0.53
C HIS A 51 6.41 -5.31 -1.92
N ILE A 52 6.09 -4.08 -2.28
CA ILE A 52 6.28 -3.50 -3.60
C ILE A 52 7.42 -2.47 -3.50
N TYR A 53 8.47 -2.67 -4.29
CA TYR A 53 9.61 -1.77 -4.38
C TYR A 53 9.72 -1.22 -5.81
N GLY A 54 10.29 -0.03 -5.97
CA GLY A 54 10.42 0.61 -7.29
C GLY A 54 9.08 0.99 -7.93
N GLY A 55 7.99 0.99 -7.15
CA GLY A 55 6.67 1.41 -7.60
C GLY A 55 6.38 2.90 -7.38
N THR A 56 7.37 3.67 -6.93
CA THR A 56 7.30 5.12 -6.70
C THR A 56 8.42 5.83 -7.44
N GLY A 57 8.27 7.14 -7.64
CA GLY A 57 9.30 8.00 -8.22
C GLY A 57 9.27 8.05 -9.76
N GLY A 58 9.90 9.09 -10.31
CA GLY A 58 9.88 9.35 -11.76
C GLY A 58 8.48 9.72 -12.26
N ARG A 59 7.72 8.70 -12.70
CA ARG A 59 6.39 8.84 -13.30
C ARG A 59 5.29 8.85 -12.24
N LEU A 60 4.65 10.00 -12.05
CA LEU A 60 3.61 10.21 -11.02
C LEU A 60 2.35 9.37 -11.28
N ASP A 61 1.98 9.20 -12.53
CA ASP A 61 0.89 8.33 -12.98
C ASP A 61 1.10 6.88 -12.54
N HIS A 62 2.32 6.34 -12.64
CA HIS A 62 2.65 5.00 -12.13
C HIS A 62 2.51 4.93 -10.61
N THR A 63 2.97 5.96 -9.89
CA THR A 63 2.85 6.00 -8.42
C THR A 63 1.37 5.98 -8.01
N LEU A 64 0.52 6.78 -8.66
CA LEU A 64 -0.92 6.79 -8.41
C LEU A 64 -1.58 5.44 -8.71
N ALA A 65 -1.25 4.81 -9.83
CA ALA A 65 -1.73 3.48 -10.18
C ALA A 65 -1.32 2.42 -9.14
N ASN A 66 -0.10 2.49 -8.63
CA ASN A 66 0.39 1.55 -7.63
C ASN A 66 -0.28 1.76 -6.25
N ILE A 67 -0.64 2.99 -5.89
CA ILE A 67 -1.45 3.27 -4.70
C ILE A 67 -2.85 2.63 -4.85
N GLN A 68 -3.46 2.71 -6.04
CA GLN A 68 -4.73 2.03 -6.31
C GLN A 68 -4.60 0.51 -6.20
N CYS A 69 -3.48 -0.07 -6.66
CA CYS A 69 -3.21 -1.50 -6.50
C CYS A 69 -3.12 -1.91 -5.02
N VAL A 70 -2.46 -1.12 -4.19
CA VAL A 70 -2.40 -1.36 -2.73
C VAL A 70 -3.79 -1.29 -2.10
N ALA A 71 -4.65 -0.36 -2.54
CA ALA A 71 -6.03 -0.28 -2.10
C ALA A 71 -6.88 -1.50 -2.55
N ASP A 72 -6.71 -1.96 -3.80
CA ASP A 72 -7.40 -3.16 -4.31
C ASP A 72 -7.01 -4.42 -3.52
N LEU A 73 -5.72 -4.58 -3.18
CA LEU A 73 -5.26 -5.65 -2.29
C LEU A 73 -6.00 -5.62 -0.94
N ALA A 74 -6.11 -4.45 -0.30
CA ALA A 74 -6.85 -4.28 0.94
C ALA A 74 -8.36 -4.60 0.77
N CYS A 75 -8.95 -4.21 -0.35
CA CYS A 75 -10.35 -4.51 -0.68
C CYS A 75 -10.64 -6.01 -0.79
N ARG A 76 -9.65 -6.80 -1.22
CA ARG A 76 -9.75 -8.26 -1.35
C ARG A 76 -9.36 -9.02 -0.08
N GLY A 77 -8.99 -8.32 1.00
CA GLY A 77 -8.56 -8.90 2.27
C GLY A 77 -7.07 -9.25 2.33
N GLY A 78 -6.25 -8.72 1.42
CA GLY A 78 -4.80 -8.75 1.52
C GLY A 78 -4.22 -7.45 2.09
N ARG A 79 -2.89 -7.33 2.05
CA ARG A 79 -2.14 -6.15 2.49
C ARG A 79 -1.01 -5.87 1.51
N GLY A 80 -0.96 -4.64 1.01
CA GLY A 80 0.14 -4.13 0.19
C GLY A 80 0.97 -3.09 0.94
N TYR A 81 2.29 -3.12 0.77
CA TYR A 81 3.21 -2.10 1.24
C TYR A 81 4.00 -1.59 0.04
N LEU A 82 3.72 -0.37 -0.39
CA LEU A 82 4.47 0.32 -1.42
C LEU A 82 5.59 1.11 -0.74
N HIS A 83 6.82 0.63 -0.93
CA HIS A 83 8.02 1.22 -0.33
C HIS A 83 8.57 2.32 -1.22
N ASP A 84 8.65 3.53 -0.66
CA ASP A 84 9.43 4.62 -1.21
C ASP A 84 10.81 4.70 -0.51
N ARG A 85 11.54 5.80 -0.70
CA ARG A 85 12.84 6.03 -0.06
C ARG A 85 12.72 5.97 1.47
N ASP A 86 11.90 6.85 2.04
CA ASP A 86 11.79 7.07 3.49
C ASP A 86 10.39 6.76 4.06
N THR A 87 9.43 6.47 3.17
CA THR A 87 8.02 6.28 3.51
C THR A 87 7.50 4.94 2.98
N VAL A 88 6.53 4.37 3.68
CA VAL A 88 5.71 3.25 3.22
C VAL A 88 4.29 3.76 3.04
N ILE A 89 3.67 3.36 1.92
CA ILE A 89 2.26 3.57 1.65
C ILE A 89 1.55 2.22 1.77
N THR A 90 0.52 2.15 2.61
CA THR A 90 -0.33 0.96 2.74
C THR A 90 -1.80 1.34 2.65
N ALA A 91 -2.68 0.34 2.65
CA ALA A 91 -4.12 0.55 2.73
C ALA A 91 -4.77 -0.47 3.67
N ILE A 92 -5.82 -0.04 4.36
CA ILE A 92 -6.69 -0.88 5.19
C ILE A 92 -8.14 -0.74 4.72
N ARG A 93 -8.96 -1.79 4.83
CA ARG A 93 -10.40 -1.74 4.57
C ARG A 93 -11.17 -2.38 5.72
N ASN A 94 -12.13 -1.67 6.28
CA ASN A 94 -13.03 -2.14 7.34
C ASN A 94 -12.29 -2.88 8.47
N THR A 95 -11.11 -2.37 8.85
CA THR A 95 -10.20 -3.02 9.78
C THR A 95 -9.30 -1.97 10.44
N SER A 96 -8.28 -2.42 11.17
CA SER A 96 -7.28 -1.60 11.85
C SER A 96 -5.86 -1.91 11.42
N ILE A 97 -4.97 -0.98 11.74
CA ILE A 97 -3.51 -1.13 11.78
C ILE A 97 -3.02 -0.52 13.09
N ALA A 98 -2.01 -1.12 13.71
CA ALA A 98 -1.44 -0.64 14.96
C ALA A 98 0.07 -0.48 14.86
N PHE A 99 0.61 0.44 15.65
CA PHE A 99 2.03 0.76 15.71
C PHE A 99 2.52 0.69 17.16
N PRO A 100 3.75 0.20 17.39
CA PRO A 100 4.27 0.00 18.73
C PRO A 100 4.57 1.32 19.45
N ALA A 101 4.79 1.23 20.77
CA ALA A 101 5.37 2.35 21.53
C ALA A 101 6.76 2.73 21.00
N ASN A 102 7.23 3.93 21.36
CA ASN A 102 8.49 4.53 20.92
C ASN A 102 8.58 4.76 19.39
N THR A 103 7.43 4.81 18.72
CA THR A 103 7.32 5.19 17.31
C THR A 103 7.34 6.72 17.19
N HIS A 104 8.09 7.24 16.21
CA HIS A 104 8.23 8.68 15.96
C HIS A 104 8.15 8.98 14.45
N GLY A 105 7.79 10.22 14.12
CA GLY A 105 7.63 10.70 12.75
C GLY A 105 6.18 10.98 12.38
N THR A 106 5.96 11.22 11.09
CA THR A 106 4.67 11.67 10.56
C THR A 106 3.87 10.51 10.00
N VAL A 107 2.58 10.42 10.33
CA VAL A 107 1.64 9.48 9.72
C VAL A 107 0.50 10.26 9.07
N SER A 108 0.12 9.89 7.86
CA SER A 108 -1.01 10.51 7.17
C SER A 108 -2.05 9.47 6.80
N VAL A 109 -3.32 9.86 6.89
CA VAL A 109 -4.48 9.01 6.63
C VAL A 109 -5.42 9.70 5.65
N PHE A 110 -5.74 9.02 4.55
CA PHE A 110 -6.62 9.53 3.52
C PHE A 110 -7.72 8.52 3.21
N SER A 111 -8.94 9.00 2.96
CA SER A 111 -9.97 8.13 2.41
C SER A 111 -9.66 7.82 0.96
N HIS A 112 -9.60 6.53 0.62
CA HIS A 112 -9.60 6.07 -0.77
C HIS A 112 -11.03 5.95 -1.31
N SER A 113 -11.94 5.43 -0.49
CA SER A 113 -13.37 5.42 -0.79
C SER A 113 -13.91 6.86 -0.86
N GLU A 114 -15.02 7.07 -1.59
CA GLU A 114 -15.71 8.37 -1.63
C GLU A 114 -15.93 8.92 -0.21
N VAL A 115 -16.39 8.03 0.67
CA VAL A 115 -16.55 8.29 2.11
C VAL A 115 -16.03 7.08 2.90
N SER A 116 -15.23 7.34 3.93
CA SER A 116 -14.86 6.38 4.97
C SER A 116 -15.41 6.84 6.32
N THR A 117 -16.13 5.96 7.01
CA THR A 117 -16.86 6.27 8.25
C THR A 117 -16.39 5.39 9.41
N GLY A 118 -16.59 5.89 10.63
CA GLY A 118 -16.08 5.25 11.84
C GLY A 118 -14.56 5.21 11.85
N VAL A 119 -13.92 6.32 11.45
CA VAL A 119 -12.46 6.45 11.46
C VAL A 119 -12.00 6.83 12.85
N TYR A 120 -11.06 6.05 13.39
CA TYR A 120 -10.41 6.34 14.67
C TYR A 120 -8.90 6.41 14.48
N GLU A 121 -8.29 7.41 15.11
CA GLU A 121 -6.85 7.58 15.22
C GLU A 121 -6.51 7.74 16.70
N ARG A 122 -5.89 6.73 17.29
CA ARG A 122 -5.60 6.65 18.74
C ARG A 122 -4.11 6.68 18.98
N GLY A 123 -3.67 7.34 20.06
CA GLY A 123 -2.25 7.45 20.41
C GLY A 123 -1.42 8.36 19.48
N LEU A 124 -2.09 9.09 18.59
CA LEU A 124 -1.49 10.09 17.71
C LEU A 124 -1.76 11.50 18.25
N LYS A 125 -0.98 12.48 17.77
CA LYS A 125 -1.04 13.88 18.23
C LYS A 125 -2.40 14.53 17.98
N TYR A 126 -3.00 14.25 16.83
CA TYR A 126 -4.32 14.72 16.44
C TYR A 126 -5.28 13.53 16.38
N PRO A 127 -5.85 13.09 17.51
CA PRO A 127 -6.70 11.90 17.54
C PRO A 127 -8.02 12.15 16.81
N LEU A 128 -8.53 11.11 16.15
CA LEU A 128 -9.87 11.07 15.56
C LEU A 128 -10.74 10.06 16.31
N THR A 129 -11.99 10.44 16.54
CA THR A 129 -13.00 9.58 17.17
C THR A 129 -14.26 9.62 16.33
N ASP A 130 -14.67 8.45 15.82
CA ASP A 130 -15.85 8.28 14.96
C ASP A 130 -15.91 9.28 13.79
N ALA A 131 -14.75 9.59 13.21
CA ALA A 131 -14.65 10.59 12.16
C ALA A 131 -15.16 10.06 10.81
N THR A 132 -15.55 10.98 9.95
CA THR A 132 -15.88 10.72 8.55
C THR A 132 -14.86 11.43 7.66
N LEU A 133 -14.15 10.65 6.83
CA LEU A 133 -13.20 11.15 5.85
C LEU A 133 -13.78 11.06 4.44
N ARG A 134 -13.52 12.07 3.60
CA ARG A 134 -13.88 12.08 2.17
C ARG A 134 -12.62 12.05 1.32
N ASN A 135 -12.64 11.36 0.18
CA ASN A 135 -11.47 11.30 -0.71
C ASN A 135 -11.11 12.64 -1.38
N THR A 136 -11.99 13.63 -1.30
CA THR A 136 -11.78 14.99 -1.81
C THR A 136 -11.32 15.99 -0.75
N TYR A 137 -11.10 15.57 0.50
CA TYR A 137 -10.69 16.48 1.57
C TYR A 137 -9.59 15.87 2.48
N PRO A 138 -8.37 16.41 2.49
CA PRO A 138 -7.21 15.78 3.11
C PRO A 138 -7.03 16.14 4.60
N ILE A 139 -8.06 15.98 5.43
CA ILE A 139 -7.99 16.34 6.87
C ILE A 139 -6.98 15.50 7.67
N GLY A 140 -6.70 14.27 7.26
CA GLY A 140 -5.77 13.36 7.94
C GLY A 140 -4.31 13.49 7.50
N VAL A 141 -3.94 14.56 6.79
CA VAL A 141 -2.55 14.80 6.38
C VAL A 141 -1.69 15.22 7.59
N SER A 142 -0.48 14.66 7.67
CA SER A 142 0.57 15.08 8.60
C SER A 142 0.22 14.99 10.10
N ASN A 143 -0.43 13.90 10.52
CA ASN A 143 -0.50 13.57 11.94
C ASN A 143 0.88 13.08 12.45
N GLU A 144 1.05 12.98 13.77
CA GLU A 144 2.34 12.65 14.39
C GLU A 144 2.21 11.52 15.40
N PHE A 145 3.17 10.60 15.36
CA PHE A 145 3.34 9.61 16.42
C PHE A 145 3.85 10.30 17.70
N THR A 146 3.24 9.95 18.83
CA THR A 146 3.56 10.54 20.14
C THR A 146 4.57 9.73 20.95
N GLY A 147 4.98 8.56 20.45
CA GLY A 147 5.72 7.54 21.22
C GLY A 147 4.82 6.59 22.02
N ALA A 148 3.52 6.88 22.16
CA ALA A 148 2.58 5.90 22.72
C ALA A 148 2.23 4.81 21.68
N PRO A 149 1.80 3.61 22.13
CA PRO A 149 1.11 2.68 21.23
C PRO A 149 -0.04 3.38 20.53
N SER A 150 -0.12 3.20 19.21
CA SER A 150 -1.10 3.90 18.38
C SER A 150 -1.80 2.97 17.42
N SER A 151 -2.99 3.38 16.97
CA SER A 151 -3.77 2.60 16.00
C SER A 151 -4.64 3.50 15.14
N ILE A 152 -4.88 3.03 13.92
CA ILE A 152 -5.75 3.65 12.93
C ILE A 152 -6.76 2.58 12.51
N SER A 153 -8.05 2.89 12.57
CA SER A 153 -9.09 1.95 12.21
C SER A 153 -10.22 2.62 11.45
N VAL A 154 -10.93 1.84 10.64
CA VAL A 154 -12.12 2.28 9.90
C VAL A 154 -13.20 1.21 9.98
N VAL A 155 -14.45 1.62 10.23
CA VAL A 155 -15.59 0.70 10.24
C VAL A 155 -16.03 0.37 8.82
N THR A 156 -16.23 1.39 7.98
CA THR A 156 -16.63 1.22 6.59
C THR A 156 -15.83 2.15 5.69
N GLY A 157 -15.15 1.58 4.69
CA GLY A 157 -14.35 2.28 3.72
C GLY A 157 -12.92 1.75 3.65
N THR A 158 -12.17 2.27 2.68
CA THR A 158 -10.74 1.97 2.51
C THR A 158 -9.95 3.24 2.79
N LEU A 159 -8.94 3.13 3.65
CA LEU A 159 -7.99 4.20 3.96
C LEU A 159 -6.64 3.92 3.31
N ILE A 160 -6.01 4.94 2.73
CA ILE A 160 -4.58 4.96 2.43
C ILE A 160 -3.86 5.54 3.65
N ILE A 161 -2.77 4.90 4.06
CA ILE A 161 -1.98 5.30 5.21
C ILE A 161 -0.51 5.42 4.77
N THR A 162 0.13 6.53 5.11
CA THR A 162 1.57 6.72 4.89
C THR A 162 2.29 6.85 6.22
N PHE A 163 3.45 6.20 6.37
CA PHE A 163 4.26 6.26 7.60
C PHE A 163 5.75 5.98 7.30
N PRO A 164 6.69 6.36 8.19
CA PRO A 164 8.12 6.14 8.00
C PRO A 164 8.49 4.67 7.79
N LYS A 165 9.39 4.42 6.85
CA LYS A 165 9.80 3.07 6.44
C LYS A 165 10.47 2.24 7.52
N ASN A 166 11.09 2.88 8.52
CA ASN A 166 11.73 2.21 9.64
C ASN A 166 10.74 1.69 10.71
N ILE A 167 9.44 1.94 10.54
CA ILE A 167 8.41 1.50 11.47
C ILE A 167 7.79 0.21 10.94
N GLN A 168 7.60 -0.77 11.84
CA GLN A 168 6.80 -1.96 11.57
C GLN A 168 5.47 -1.88 12.31
N GLU A 169 4.39 -2.22 11.61
CA GLU A 169 3.09 -2.41 12.25
C GLU A 169 3.12 -3.65 13.17
N VAL A 170 2.23 -3.68 14.15
CA VAL A 170 2.00 -4.85 15.00
C VAL A 170 0.66 -5.49 14.64
N GLN A 171 0.61 -6.83 14.66
CA GLN A 171 -0.64 -7.55 14.47
C GLN A 171 -1.62 -7.19 15.59
N THR A 172 -2.87 -6.88 15.20
CA THR A 172 -3.99 -6.64 16.12
C THR A 172 -4.80 -7.91 16.32
#